data_AF-N9LZ55-F1
#
_entry.id   AF-N9LZ55-F1
#
_cell.length_a   1.000
_cell.length_b   1.000
_cell.length_c   1.000
_cell.angle_alpha   90.00
_cell.angle_beta   90.00
_cell.angle_gamma   90.00
#
_symmetry.space_group_name_H-M   'P 1'
#
loop_
_entity.id
_entity.type
_entity.pdbx_description
1 polymer ?
#
loop_
_entity_poly.entity_id
_entity_poly.type
_entity_poly.pdbx_seq_one_letter_code
_entity_poly.pdbx_strand_id
1 'polypeptide(L)'
;MAEQTDQQAEYLEMRGLDDQHYQGLILEYLRKFKQAKRADFEKLLIDKLPQILDEDQRRHRVRNLLQKMRRDGLVEAKGLTWYLKKS
;
A
#
# COMPACT_ATOMS: atom_id res chain seq x y z
N MET A 1 -24.20 -17.94 15.64
CA MET A 1 -23.94 -16.52 15.31
C MET A 1 -22.68 -16.07 16.06
N ALA A 2 -21.52 -16.37 15.51
CA ALA A 2 -20.19 -15.94 15.97
C ALA A 2 -19.16 -16.06 14.83
N GLU A 3 -19.39 -16.96 13.88
CA GLU A 3 -18.47 -17.28 12.78
C GLU A 3 -18.12 -16.09 11.87
N GLN A 4 -19.03 -15.14 11.68
CA GLN A 4 -18.77 -13.98 10.83
C GLN A 4 -17.83 -12.95 11.49
N THR A 5 -17.77 -12.94 12.83
CA THR A 5 -16.99 -11.95 13.59
C THR A 5 -15.52 -12.36 13.66
N ASP A 6 -15.24 -13.65 13.84
CA ASP A 6 -13.88 -14.21 13.81
C ASP A 6 -13.24 -14.07 12.42
N GLN A 7 -13.98 -14.40 11.35
CA GLN A 7 -13.48 -14.23 9.98
C GLN A 7 -13.20 -12.76 9.61
N GLN A 8 -14.01 -11.83 10.12
CA GLN A 8 -13.79 -10.40 9.90
C GLN A 8 -12.56 -9.89 10.67
N ALA A 9 -12.34 -10.35 11.89
CA ALA A 9 -11.16 -10.01 12.68
C ALA A 9 -9.88 -10.55 12.03
N GLU A 10 -9.87 -11.81 11.59
CA GLU A 10 -8.74 -12.45 10.92
C GLU A 10 -8.43 -11.76 9.57
N TYR A 11 -9.47 -11.36 8.82
CA TYR A 11 -9.33 -10.57 7.60
C TYR A 11 -8.72 -9.18 7.86
N LEU A 12 -9.15 -8.51 8.93
CA LEU A 12 -8.61 -7.19 9.33
C LEU A 12 -7.14 -7.29 9.75
N GLU A 13 -6.78 -8.34 10.50
CA GLU A 13 -5.41 -8.60 10.95
C GLU A 13 -4.48 -8.91 9.77
N MET A 14 -4.88 -9.82 8.90
CA MET A 14 -4.13 -10.18 7.70
C MET A 14 -3.95 -8.97 6.77
N ARG A 15 -4.98 -8.13 6.63
CA ARG A 15 -4.90 -6.88 5.88
C ARG A 15 -3.92 -5.88 6.53
N GLY A 16 -3.89 -5.80 7.86
CA GLY A 16 -2.94 -4.94 8.58
C GLY A 16 -1.48 -5.33 8.33
N LEU A 17 -1.18 -6.63 8.35
CA LEU A 17 0.15 -7.18 8.06
C LEU A 17 0.57 -6.92 6.61
N ASP A 18 -0.34 -7.16 5.66
CA ASP A 18 -0.18 -6.82 4.24
C ASP A 18 0.17 -5.34 4.06
N ASP A 19 -0.62 -4.45 4.65
CA ASP A 19 -0.41 -3.00 4.58
C ASP A 19 1.01 -2.65 5.05
N GLN A 20 1.46 -3.14 6.21
CA GLN A 20 2.82 -2.86 6.72
C GLN A 20 3.91 -3.39 5.79
N HIS A 21 3.73 -4.60 5.23
CA HIS A 21 4.68 -5.18 4.28
C HIS A 21 4.81 -4.32 3.02
N TYR A 22 3.69 -3.91 2.43
CA TYR A 22 3.68 -3.08 1.23
C TYR A 22 4.17 -1.65 1.49
N GLN A 23 3.89 -1.08 2.66
CA GLN A 23 4.47 0.20 3.09
C GLN A 23 6.00 0.13 3.07
N GLY A 24 6.59 -0.95 3.60
CA GLY A 24 8.04 -1.18 3.58
C GLY A 24 8.62 -1.17 2.17
N LEU A 25 7.98 -1.89 1.23
CA LEU A 25 8.40 -1.93 -0.18
C LEU A 25 8.35 -0.55 -0.85
N ILE A 26 7.29 0.23 -0.61
CA ILE A 26 7.17 1.59 -1.13
C ILE A 26 8.29 2.49 -0.59
N LEU A 27 8.58 2.40 0.71
CA LEU A 27 9.63 3.18 1.34
C LEU A 27 11.01 2.82 0.80
N GLU A 28 11.29 1.53 0.63
CA GLU A 28 12.57 1.07 0.05
C GLU A 28 12.72 1.55 -1.40
N TYR A 29 11.65 1.45 -2.20
CA TYR A 29 11.62 1.98 -3.56
C TYR A 29 11.91 3.47 -3.58
N LEU A 30 11.24 4.27 -2.73
CA LEU A 30 11.46 5.71 -2.65
C LEU A 30 12.85 6.05 -2.09
N ARG A 31 13.45 5.24 -1.21
CA ARG A 31 14.84 5.42 -0.76
C ARG A 31 15.82 5.28 -1.92
N LYS A 32 15.61 4.28 -2.78
CA LYS A 32 16.46 3.96 -3.94
C LYS A 32 16.29 4.93 -5.10
N PHE A 33 15.05 5.21 -5.50
CA PHE A 33 14.73 6.01 -6.69
C PHE A 33 14.39 7.48 -6.39
N LYS A 34 14.30 7.88 -5.11
CA LYS A 34 13.94 9.22 -4.59
C LYS A 34 12.51 9.69 -4.86
N GLN A 35 11.91 9.25 -5.97
CA GLN A 35 10.57 9.62 -6.38
C GLN A 35 9.92 8.49 -7.18
N ALA A 36 8.59 8.45 -7.18
CA ALA A 36 7.84 7.48 -7.97
C ALA A 36 6.42 7.97 -8.28
N LYS A 37 5.79 7.46 -9.33
CA LYS A 37 4.37 7.68 -9.60
C LYS A 37 3.56 6.52 -9.02
N ARG A 38 2.25 6.74 -8.89
CA ARG A 38 1.31 5.67 -8.47
C ARG A 38 1.44 4.41 -9.33
N ALA A 39 1.59 4.58 -10.65
CA ALA A 39 1.76 3.47 -11.59
C ALA A 39 3.03 2.64 -11.33
N ASP A 40 4.10 3.24 -10.81
CA ASP A 40 5.32 2.52 -10.45
C ASP A 40 5.09 1.65 -9.22
N PHE A 41 4.36 2.16 -8.22
CA PHE A 41 3.95 1.35 -7.05
C PHE A 41 2.95 0.25 -7.43
N GLU A 42 2.01 0.54 -8.33
CA GLU A 42 1.09 -0.47 -8.85
C GLU A 42 1.89 -1.60 -9.50
N LYS A 43 2.86 -1.31 -10.36
CA LYS A 43 3.75 -2.32 -10.97
C LYS A 43 4.66 -3.02 -9.96
N LEU A 44 5.14 -2.32 -8.93
CA LEU A 44 5.98 -2.92 -7.89
C LEU A 44 5.18 -3.94 -7.07
N LEU A 45 3.93 -3.59 -6.74
CA LEU A 45 3.08 -4.39 -5.87
C LEU A 45 2.29 -5.44 -6.64
N ILE A 46 2.04 -5.29 -7.94
CA ILE A 46 1.22 -6.23 -8.74
C ILE A 46 1.78 -7.66 -8.75
N ASP A 47 3.11 -7.79 -8.67
CA ASP A 47 3.83 -9.07 -8.60
C ASP A 47 3.78 -9.69 -7.18
N LYS A 48 3.49 -8.88 -6.16
CA LYS A 48 3.46 -9.28 -4.73
C LYS A 48 2.05 -9.33 -4.15
N LEU A 49 1.06 -8.82 -4.87
CA LEU A 49 -0.35 -8.86 -4.50
C LEU A 49 -0.94 -10.21 -4.89
N PRO A 50 -1.88 -10.76 -4.09
CA PRO A 50 -2.46 -12.05 -4.37
C PRO A 50 -3.18 -12.06 -5.73
N GLN A 51 -3.06 -13.18 -6.45
CA GLN A 51 -3.62 -13.37 -7.80
C GLN A 51 -5.16 -13.29 -7.83
N ILE A 52 -5.81 -13.43 -6.68
CA ILE A 52 -7.26 -13.29 -6.50
C ILE A 52 -7.77 -11.85 -6.65
N LEU A 53 -6.89 -10.85 -6.57
CA LEU A 53 -7.27 -9.45 -6.73
C LEU A 53 -7.25 -9.05 -8.19
N ASP A 54 -8.37 -8.57 -8.71
CA ASP A 54 -8.45 -7.92 -10.02
C ASP A 54 -7.67 -6.61 -10.05
N GLU A 55 -7.33 -6.14 -11.25
CA GLU A 55 -6.56 -4.90 -11.44
C GLU A 55 -7.17 -3.71 -10.69
N ASP A 56 -8.49 -3.55 -10.72
CA ASP A 56 -9.17 -2.44 -10.05
C ASP A 56 -9.01 -2.50 -8.52
N GLN A 57 -9.15 -3.70 -7.94
CA GLN A 57 -8.96 -3.93 -6.51
C GLN A 57 -7.51 -3.67 -6.09
N ARG A 58 -6.53 -4.05 -6.92
CA ARG A 58 -5.11 -3.76 -6.69
C ARG A 58 -4.87 -2.25 -6.71
N ARG A 59 -5.38 -1.55 -7.71
CA ARG A 59 -5.29 -0.09 -7.84
C ARG A 59 -5.91 0.62 -6.64
N HIS A 60 -7.06 0.15 -6.17
CA HIS A 60 -7.70 0.67 -4.96
C HIS A 60 -6.87 0.42 -3.71
N ARG A 61 -6.27 -0.77 -3.55
CA ARG A 61 -5.35 -1.05 -2.44
C ARG A 61 -4.15 -0.08 -2.44
N VAL A 62 -3.45 0.07 -3.56
CA VAL A 62 -2.28 0.96 -3.64
C VAL A 62 -2.66 2.40 -3.32
N ARG A 63 -3.80 2.89 -3.85
CA ARG A 63 -4.30 4.23 -3.52
C ARG A 63 -4.55 4.40 -2.02
N ASN A 64 -5.27 3.47 -1.40
CA ASN A 64 -5.59 3.53 0.02
C ASN A 64 -4.34 3.48 0.89
N LEU A 65 -3.38 2.63 0.52
CA LEU A 65 -2.08 2.49 1.16
C LEU A 65 -1.29 3.81 1.12
N LEU A 66 -1.15 4.42 -0.05
CA LEU A 66 -0.46 5.70 -0.20
C LEU A 66 -1.14 6.83 0.58
N GLN A 67 -2.47 6.86 0.60
CA GLN A 67 -3.22 7.82 1.42
C GLN A 67 -2.95 7.63 2.91
N LYS A 68 -2.91 6.38 3.38
CA LYS A 68 -2.56 6.05 4.77
C LYS A 68 -1.12 6.50 5.09
N MET A 69 -0.15 6.11 4.27
CA MET A 69 1.26 6.51 4.45
C MET A 69 1.45 8.03 4.46
N ARG A 70 0.68 8.76 3.65
CA ARG A 70 0.70 10.23 3.66
C ARG A 70 0.18 10.81 4.98
N ARG A 71 -0.92 10.25 5.50
CA ARG A 71 -1.50 10.64 6.79
C ARG A 71 -0.52 10.35 7.94
N ASP A 72 0.16 9.20 7.87
CA ASP A 72 1.18 8.79 8.84
C ASP A 72 2.49 9.59 8.71
N GLY A 73 2.60 10.46 7.71
CA GLY A 73 3.79 11.28 7.48
C GLY A 73 5.00 10.49 6.99
N LEU A 74 4.80 9.32 6.38
CA LEU A 74 5.88 8.51 5.80
C LEU A 74 6.26 8.98 4.39
N VAL A 75 5.27 9.45 3.62
CA VAL A 75 5.44 9.92 2.24
C VAL A 75 4.71 11.24 2.02
N GLU A 76 5.13 11.98 1.01
CA GLU A 76 4.46 13.19 0.54
C GLU A 76 4.20 13.10 -0.97
N ALA A 77 3.07 13.67 -1.41
CA ALA A 77 2.74 13.77 -2.82
C ALA A 77 2.93 15.22 -3.28
N LYS A 78 3.67 15.42 -4.38
CA LYS A 78 3.72 16.69 -5.12
C LYS A 78 3.19 16.43 -6.53
N GLY A 79 1.95 16.86 -6.78
CA GLY A 79 1.24 16.57 -8.02
C GLY A 79 0.97 15.08 -8.19
N LEU A 80 1.49 14.49 -9.27
CA LEU A 80 1.36 13.06 -9.58
C LEU A 80 2.53 12.20 -9.09
N THR A 81 3.51 12.83 -8.43
CA THR A 81 4.75 12.18 -7.99
C THR A 81 4.79 12.12 -6.46
N TRP A 82 5.23 10.98 -5.95
CA TRP A 82 5.38 10.67 -4.54
C TRP A 82 6.85 10.67 -4.15
N TYR A 83 7.12 11.15 -2.94
CA TYR A 83 8.43 11.31 -2.36
C TYR A 83 8.42 10.76 -0.94
N LEU A 84 9.58 10.33 -0.46
CA LEU A 84 9.77 10.04 0.95
C LEU A 84 9.67 11.35 1.72
N LYS A 85 8.86 11.39 2.79
CA LYS A 85 8.79 12.59 3.62
C LYS A 85 10.15 12.76 4.30
N LYS A 86 10.77 13.93 4.12
CA LYS A 86 11.97 14.27 4.88
C LYS A 86 11.50 14.77 6.25
N SER A 87 11.89 14.04 7.31
CA SER A 87 11.80 14.53 8.69
C SER A 87 12.60 15.80 8.88
#